data_AF-A0A1M7YSQ2-F1
#
_entry.id   AF-A0A1M7YSQ2-F1
#
_cell.length_a   1.000
_cell.length_b   1.000
_cell.length_c   1.000
_cell.angle_alpha   90.00
_cell.angle_beta   90.00
_cell.angle_gamma   90.00
#
_symmetry.space_group_name_H-M   'P 1'
#
loop_
_entity.id
_entity.type
_entity.pdbx_description
1 polymer ?
#
loop_
_entity_poly.entity_id
_entity_poly.type
_entity_poly.pdbx_seq_one_letter_code
_entity_poly.pdbx_strand_id
1 'polypeptide(L)'
;MHLSLNNNELEQWIHQTETGLTSSVRLADGLTLSHQRIENDPVIELLAEQHRFDQTWIIQVLKRRYEYPVYFHACAPLCDLSGNWLLRCALAGENTVAEGTQRLLELAGIDIQILFPR
;
A
#
# COMPACT_ATOMS: atom_id res chain seq x y z
N MET A 1 0.28 15.49 -7.52
CA MET A 1 -0.90 14.67 -7.85
C MET A 1 -1.82 14.73 -6.64
N HIS A 2 -3.06 15.20 -6.79
CA HIS A 2 -4.02 15.26 -5.68
C HIS A 2 -4.98 14.09 -5.84
N LEU A 3 -4.87 13.09 -4.96
CA LEU A 3 -5.77 11.93 -4.92
C LEU A 3 -6.87 12.22 -3.90
N SER A 4 -8.13 12.08 -4.29
CA SER A 4 -9.23 12.02 -3.33
C SER A 4 -9.45 10.56 -2.98
N LEU A 5 -9.05 10.17 -1.77
CA LEU A 5 -9.14 8.80 -1.29
C LEU A 5 -10.49 8.56 -0.65
N ASN A 6 -11.04 7.37 -0.85
CA ASN A 6 -12.24 6.96 -0.14
C ASN A 6 -11.89 6.42 1.25
N ASN A 7 -11.74 7.31 2.22
CA ASN A 7 -11.31 6.96 3.58
C ASN A 7 -12.26 5.96 4.27
N ASN A 8 -13.58 6.07 4.03
CA ASN A 8 -14.56 5.16 4.62
C ASN A 8 -14.41 3.73 4.08
N GLU A 9 -14.18 3.58 2.77
CA GLU A 9 -13.95 2.26 2.16
C GLU A 9 -12.62 1.67 2.63
N LEU A 10 -11.59 2.50 2.79
CA LEU A 10 -10.31 2.08 3.34
C LEU A 10 -10.44 1.55 4.77
N GLU A 11 -11.09 2.29 5.66
CA GLU A 11 -11.31 1.86 7.06
C GLU A 11 -12.11 0.56 7.14
N GLN A 12 -13.20 0.46 6.35
CA GLN A 12 -13.98 -0.77 6.28
C GLN A 12 -13.16 -1.95 5.76
N TRP A 13 -12.35 -1.73 4.72
CA TRP A 13 -11.48 -2.75 4.17
C TRP A 13 -10.43 -3.22 5.18
N ILE A 14 -9.81 -2.32 5.94
CA ILE A 14 -8.84 -2.67 6.99
C ILE A 14 -9.49 -3.59 8.03
N HIS A 15 -10.65 -3.20 8.56
CA HIS A 15 -11.37 -4.01 9.55
C HIS A 15 -11.79 -5.39 9.02
N GLN A 16 -12.27 -5.47 7.77
CA GLN A 16 -12.62 -6.75 7.14
C GLN A 16 -11.38 -7.65 6.94
N THR A 17 -10.25 -7.04 6.60
CA THR A 17 -9.02 -7.76 6.33
C THR A 17 -8.38 -8.30 7.61
N GLU A 18 -8.42 -7.52 8.69
CA GLU A 18 -7.97 -7.95 10.03
C GLU A 18 -8.79 -9.13 10.57
N THR A 19 -10.07 -9.24 10.17
CA THR A 19 -10.93 -10.39 10.52
C THR A 19 -10.72 -11.62 9.62
N GLY A 20 -9.73 -11.59 8.71
CA GLY A 20 -9.27 -12.77 7.96
C GLY A 20 -9.85 -12.94 6.56
N LEU A 21 -10.58 -11.94 6.03
CA LEU A 21 -11.06 -11.97 4.66
C LEU A 21 -9.97 -11.45 3.69
N THR A 22 -9.62 -12.24 2.68
CA THR A 22 -8.83 -11.75 1.55
C THR A 22 -9.73 -10.88 0.68
N SER A 23 -9.36 -9.62 0.49
CA SER A 23 -10.16 -8.65 -0.23
C SER A 23 -9.26 -7.62 -0.92
N SER A 24 -9.86 -6.89 -1.86
CA SER A 24 -9.24 -5.72 -2.50
C SER A 24 -10.20 -4.54 -2.43
N VAL A 25 -9.66 -3.34 -2.30
CA VAL A 25 -10.41 -2.08 -2.32
C VAL A 25 -9.78 -1.11 -3.31
N ARG A 26 -10.60 -0.46 -4.14
CA ARG A 26 -10.13 0.62 -5.02
C ARG A 26 -10.11 1.90 -4.20
N LEU A 27 -8.93 2.48 -3.99
CA LEU A 27 -8.77 3.69 -3.18
C LEU A 27 -9.03 4.95 -3.98
N ALA A 28 -8.62 4.94 -5.25
CA ALA A 28 -8.77 6.03 -6.19
C ALA A 28 -8.63 5.51 -7.63
N ASP A 29 -8.72 6.42 -8.61
CA ASP A 29 -8.49 6.07 -10.01
C ASP A 29 -7.05 5.59 -10.25
N GLY A 30 -6.91 4.35 -10.73
CA GLY A 30 -5.65 3.65 -10.94
C GLY A 30 -4.92 3.20 -9.68
N LEU A 31 -5.57 3.19 -8.52
CA LEU A 31 -4.97 2.81 -7.25
C LEU A 31 -5.84 1.78 -6.51
N THR A 32 -5.30 0.56 -6.35
CA THR A 32 -6.01 -0.55 -5.71
C THR A 32 -5.15 -1.14 -4.60
N LEU A 33 -5.73 -1.35 -3.43
CA LEU A 33 -5.11 -2.03 -2.31
C LEU A 33 -5.65 -3.45 -2.21
N SER A 34 -4.80 -4.43 -1.94
CA SER A 34 -5.19 -5.83 -1.80
C SER A 34 -4.46 -6.49 -0.64
N HIS A 35 -5.09 -7.51 -0.04
CA HIS A 35 -4.49 -8.38 0.95
C HIS A 35 -4.49 -9.81 0.44
N GLN A 36 -3.32 -10.44 0.48
CA GLN A 36 -3.12 -11.79 -0.01
C GLN A 36 -2.05 -12.52 0.80
N ARG A 37 -1.87 -13.81 0.51
CA ARG A 37 -0.78 -14.61 1.05
C ARG A 37 0.17 -15.00 -0.06
N ILE A 38 1.45 -14.69 0.10
CA ILE A 38 2.52 -15.12 -0.80
C ILE A 38 3.38 -16.10 -0.02
N GLU A 39 3.50 -17.34 -0.51
CA GLU A 39 4.28 -18.40 0.16
C GLU A 39 3.83 -18.66 1.62
N ASN A 40 2.55 -18.40 1.92
CA ASN A 40 1.90 -18.41 3.23
C ASN A 40 2.12 -17.18 4.12
N ASP A 41 2.97 -16.24 3.71
CA ASP A 41 3.17 -14.99 4.43
C ASP A 41 2.09 -13.97 4.03
N PRO A 42 1.39 -13.36 5.00
CA PRO A 42 0.41 -12.32 4.74
C PRO A 42 1.12 -11.05 4.23
N VAL A 43 0.61 -10.50 3.14
CA VAL A 43 1.11 -9.27 2.54
C VAL A 43 -0.05 -8.40 2.13
N ILE A 44 0.20 -7.10 2.12
CA ILE A 44 -0.65 -6.13 1.46
C ILE A 44 0.07 -5.55 0.27
N GLU A 45 -0.68 -5.23 -0.78
CA GLU A 45 -0.14 -4.66 -1.99
C GLU A 45 -0.94 -3.45 -2.43
N LEU A 46 -0.22 -2.41 -2.85
CA LEU A 46 -0.77 -1.25 -3.51
C LEU A 46 -0.40 -1.32 -4.98
N LEU A 47 -1.37 -1.62 -5.83
CA LEU A 47 -1.26 -1.57 -7.27
C LEU A 47 -1.50 -0.13 -7.75
N ALA A 48 -0.54 0.41 -8.49
CA ALA A 48 -0.58 1.72 -9.11
C ALA A 48 -0.47 1.56 -10.64
N GLU A 49 -1.56 1.85 -11.35
CA GLU A 49 -1.67 1.64 -12.79
C GLU A 49 -0.78 2.63 -13.56
N GLN A 50 0.03 2.10 -14.47
CA GLN A 50 1.11 2.88 -15.11
C GLN A 50 0.60 4.12 -15.87
N HIS A 51 -0.62 4.06 -16.42
CA HIS A 51 -1.21 5.19 -17.14
C HIS A 51 -1.62 6.36 -16.22
N ARG A 52 -1.68 6.13 -14.90
CA ARG A 52 -1.90 7.15 -13.86
C ARG A 52 -0.62 7.51 -13.11
N PHE A 53 0.27 6.52 -12.94
CA PHE A 53 1.51 6.63 -12.17
C PHE A 53 2.72 6.35 -13.05
N ASP A 54 3.42 7.43 -13.45
CA ASP A 54 4.54 7.35 -14.38
C ASP A 54 5.87 6.95 -13.71
N GLN A 55 6.95 6.95 -14.49
CA GLN A 55 8.30 6.68 -13.97
C GLN A 55 8.77 7.71 -12.94
N THR A 56 8.28 8.95 -13.02
CA THR A 56 8.61 9.99 -12.04
C THR A 56 8.10 9.60 -10.66
N TRP A 57 6.90 9.03 -10.59
CA TRP A 57 6.31 8.57 -9.33
C TRP A 57 7.14 7.46 -8.67
N ILE A 58 7.52 6.40 -9.41
CA ILE A 58 8.30 5.30 -8.81
C ILE A 58 9.70 5.75 -8.38
N ILE A 59 10.30 6.73 -9.07
CA ILE A 59 11.57 7.34 -8.63
C ILE A 59 11.40 8.02 -7.26
N GLN A 60 10.27 8.68 -7.00
CA GLN A 60 10.00 9.29 -5.69
C GLN A 60 9.76 8.24 -4.60
N VAL A 61 9.05 7.15 -4.91
CA VAL A 61 8.89 5.99 -4.03
C VAL A 61 10.26 5.44 -3.61
N LEU A 62 11.15 5.21 -4.58
CA LEU A 62 12.50 4.70 -4.33
C LEU A 62 13.33 5.66 -3.47
N LYS A 63 13.24 6.97 -3.71
CA LYS A 63 13.91 7.99 -2.90
C LYS A 63 13.42 7.97 -1.45
N ARG A 64 12.10 7.95 -1.20
CA ARG A 64 11.55 7.87 0.17
C ARG A 64 11.99 6.62 0.91
N ARG A 65 12.00 5.47 0.23
CA ARG A 65 12.52 4.21 0.81
C ARG A 65 13.99 4.33 1.21
N TYR A 66 14.80 5.01 0.40
CA TYR A 66 16.21 5.24 0.69
C TYR A 66 16.43 6.25 1.82
N GLU A 67 15.58 7.28 1.93
CA GLU A 67 15.64 8.27 3.00
C GLU A 67 15.23 7.69 4.37
N TYR A 68 14.26 6.76 4.40
CA TYR A 68 13.76 6.14 5.63
C TYR A 68 13.82 4.59 5.56
N PRO A 69 15.01 3.99 5.45
CA PRO A 69 15.17 2.57 5.14
C PRO A 69 14.68 1.66 6.27
N VAL A 70 14.79 2.09 7.53
CA VAL A 70 14.29 1.33 8.69
C VAL A 70 12.76 1.34 8.72
N TYR A 71 12.13 2.48 8.44
CA TYR A 71 10.67 2.60 8.48
C TYR A 71 10.00 1.82 7.34
N PHE A 72 10.56 1.89 6.13
CA PHE A 72 10.04 1.20 4.95
C PHE A 72 10.70 -0.15 4.68
N HIS A 73 11.40 -0.76 5.64
CA HIS A 73 12.15 -2.01 5.43
C HIS A 73 11.26 -3.16 4.91
N ALA A 74 10.03 -3.25 5.42
CA ALA A 74 9.05 -4.26 5.05
C ALA A 74 8.35 -3.99 3.72
N CYS A 75 8.54 -2.78 3.15
CA CYS A 75 7.90 -2.34 1.92
C CYS A 75 8.87 -2.47 0.73
N ALA A 76 8.45 -3.15 -0.34
CA ALA A 76 9.22 -3.34 -1.55
C ALA A 76 8.47 -2.80 -2.78
N PRO A 77 9.08 -1.90 -3.58
CA PRO A 77 8.58 -1.54 -4.89
C PRO A 77 8.90 -2.64 -5.90
N LEU A 78 7.91 -2.99 -6.71
CA LEU A 78 7.92 -4.06 -7.70
C LEU A 78 7.23 -3.55 -8.99
N CYS A 79 7.36 -4.34 -10.05
CA CYS A 79 6.65 -4.14 -11.31
C CYS A 79 5.93 -5.44 -11.66
N ASP A 80 4.65 -5.36 -12.02
CA ASP A 80 3.90 -6.53 -12.47
C ASP A 80 4.20 -6.86 -13.95
N LEU A 81 3.66 -7.98 -14.45
CA LEU A 81 3.84 -8.39 -15.85
C LEU A 81 3.16 -7.45 -16.86
N SER A 82 2.22 -6.62 -16.40
CA SER A 82 1.49 -5.65 -17.21
C SER A 82 2.18 -4.28 -17.27
N GLY A 83 3.29 -4.10 -16.53
CA GLY A 83 4.02 -2.84 -16.44
C GLY A 83 3.46 -1.88 -15.38
N ASN A 84 2.50 -2.30 -14.56
CA ASN A 84 2.02 -1.52 -13.42
C ASN A 84 3.03 -1.57 -12.28
N TRP A 85 3.01 -0.53 -11.46
CA TRP A 85 3.81 -0.50 -10.25
C TRP A 85 3.07 -1.18 -9.11
N LEU A 86 3.81 -1.92 -8.29
CA LEU A 86 3.27 -2.64 -7.16
C LEU A 86 4.13 -2.33 -5.94
N LEU A 87 3.53 -1.79 -4.87
CA LEU A 87 4.22 -1.65 -3.59
C LEU A 87 3.71 -2.74 -2.66
N ARG A 88 4.59 -3.62 -2.20
CA ARG A 88 4.25 -4.74 -1.32
C ARG A 88 4.77 -4.48 0.08
N CYS A 89 3.93 -4.64 1.10
CA CYS A 89 4.38 -4.67 2.49
C CYS A 89 4.14 -6.05 3.10
N ALA A 90 5.20 -6.65 3.65
CA ALA A 90 5.07 -7.87 4.44
C ALA A 90 4.40 -7.54 5.80
N LEU A 91 3.39 -8.33 6.18
CA LEU A 91 2.73 -8.25 7.48
C LEU A 91 3.36 -9.18 8.53
N ALA A 92 4.56 -9.69 8.28
CA ALA A 92 5.29 -10.51 9.24
C ALA A 92 5.82 -9.64 10.41
N GLY A 93 5.76 -10.19 11.63
CA GLY A 93 6.25 -9.52 12.85
C GLY A 93 5.19 -8.60 13.48
N GLU A 94 5.56 -7.33 13.70
CA GLU A 94 4.73 -6.33 14.40
C GLU A 94 3.75 -5.58 13.47
N ASN A 95 3.82 -5.80 12.15
CA ASN A 95 3.04 -5.01 11.19
C ASN A 95 1.59 -5.50 11.07
N THR A 96 0.64 -4.74 11.63
CA THR A 96 -0.79 -4.96 11.38
C THR A 96 -1.17 -4.55 9.94
N VAL A 97 -2.37 -4.94 9.50
CA VAL A 97 -2.92 -4.50 8.20
C VAL A 97 -2.97 -2.97 8.15
N ALA A 98 -3.45 -2.35 9.23
CA ALA A 98 -3.50 -0.91 9.41
C ALA A 98 -2.13 -0.24 9.23
N GLU A 99 -1.12 -0.70 9.97
CA GLU A 99 0.24 -0.14 9.91
C GLU A 99 0.90 -0.35 8.56
N GLY A 100 0.79 -1.55 8.00
CA GLY A 100 1.31 -1.82 6.66
C GLY A 100 0.67 -0.89 5.63
N THR A 101 -0.65 -0.70 5.72
CA THR A 101 -1.42 0.13 4.78
C THR A 101 -0.95 1.57 4.86
N GLN A 102 -0.82 2.10 6.07
CA GLN A 102 -0.26 3.43 6.31
C GLN A 102 1.13 3.57 5.68
N ARG A 103 2.05 2.61 5.92
CA ARG A 103 3.40 2.64 5.36
C ARG A 103 3.41 2.60 3.84
N LEU A 104 2.55 1.79 3.21
CA LEU A 104 2.45 1.75 1.74
C LEU A 104 2.00 3.10 1.16
N LEU A 105 1.02 3.74 1.78
CA LEU A 105 0.49 5.02 1.34
C LEU A 105 1.50 6.16 1.52
N GLU A 106 2.15 6.22 2.68
CA GLU A 106 3.23 7.19 2.94
C GLU A 106 4.40 6.99 1.98
N LEU A 107 4.78 5.74 1.70
CA LEU A 107 5.82 5.41 0.71
C LEU A 107 5.41 5.87 -0.70
N ALA A 108 4.14 5.67 -1.08
CA ALA A 108 3.54 6.16 -2.32
C ALA A 108 3.47 7.70 -2.39
N GLY A 109 3.71 8.42 -1.29
CA GLY A 109 3.56 9.87 -1.19
C GLY A 109 2.10 10.30 -1.17
N ILE A 110 1.25 9.46 -0.58
CA ILE A 110 -0.18 9.66 -0.45
C ILE A 110 -0.45 9.95 1.02
N ASP A 111 -0.77 11.21 1.31
CA ASP A 111 -1.08 11.64 2.67
C ASP A 111 -2.47 11.14 3.06
N ILE A 112 -2.54 10.27 4.08
CA ILE A 112 -3.79 9.94 4.77
C ILE A 112 -3.63 10.20 6.26
N GLN A 113 -4.57 10.93 6.84
CA GLN A 113 -4.80 10.89 8.29
C GLN A 113 -5.71 9.70 8.57
N ILE A 114 -5.15 8.50 8.72
CA ILE A 114 -5.95 7.39 9.21
C ILE A 114 -6.06 7.55 10.73
N LEU A 115 -7.28 7.78 11.22
CA LEU A 115 -7.54 7.92 12.66
C LEU A 115 -7.55 6.54 13.30
N PHE A 116 -6.38 5.98 13.59
CA PHE A 116 -6.31 4.82 14.47
C PHE A 116 -6.22 5.28 15.94
N PRO A 117 -7.11 4.82 16.83
CA PRO A 117 -6.89 5.01 18.26
C PRO A 117 -5.62 4.25 18.69
N ARG A 118 -4.72 4.95 19.38
CA ARG A 118 -3.55 4.37 20.04
C ARG A 118 -3.96 3.55 21.26
#